data_AF-A0A6P0B3N9-F1
#
_entry.id   AF-A0A6P0B3N9-F1
#
_cell.length_a   1.000
_cell.length_b   1.000
_cell.length_c   1.000
_cell.angle_alpha   90.00
_cell.angle_beta   90.00
_cell.angle_gamma   90.00
#
_symmetry.space_group_name_H-M   'P 1'
#
loop_
_entity.id
_entity.type
_entity.pdbx_description
1 polymer ?
#
loop_
_entity_poly.entity_id
_entity_poly.type
_entity_poly.pdbx_seq_one_letter_code
_entity_poly.pdbx_strand_id
1 'polypeptide(L)'
;MDHFGSFVTLAATPYLIGFLALCFWWRWWLLLPAGIVAAVLAKIEFASVNASDGAGAAFGIILVVFLMIGAASGFVASGLVLIGRTARLRVLRAAYVLPAVFILGFGSFFAVTWTQQKIREARYAPPTAACLDNLHPARIADVDIAIPVAPGIFLYGDGMNDDHYLLWSNPDARAFCREADGGNATLKSVVFMLDGIPARREMETERPFCSRPHPEYLWAEMACHLIPMDVIPDKPVEMTVSLKAPSVDPSVQEREAMLKNQPTVASDGLRTYRLQNDLYLQRPDGYFAQCRDYRSKSQPWLRCTATEELTDKLAISYNFRSTAEVFITQSAAVASNARAIFNSLKP
;
A
#
# COMPACT_ATOMS: atom_id res chain seq x y z
N MET A 1 35.68 -10.88 -8.27
CA MET A 1 36.51 -10.33 -7.18
C MET A 1 36.92 -8.88 -7.44
N ASP A 2 37.12 -8.49 -8.70
CA ASP A 2 37.56 -7.14 -9.09
C ASP A 2 36.62 -5.99 -8.63
N HIS A 3 35.30 -6.19 -8.67
CA HIS A 3 34.34 -5.18 -8.21
C HIS A 3 34.32 -4.96 -6.69
N PHE A 4 34.73 -5.97 -5.91
CA PHE A 4 34.79 -5.86 -4.45
C PHE A 4 35.99 -5.00 -4.02
N GLY A 5 37.14 -5.17 -4.70
CA GLY A 5 38.33 -4.36 -4.47
C GLY A 5 38.09 -2.87 -4.76
N SER A 6 37.42 -2.54 -5.87
CA SER A 6 37.07 -1.16 -6.21
C SER A 6 36.06 -0.54 -5.24
N PHE A 7 35.11 -1.32 -4.71
CA PHE A 7 34.17 -0.82 -3.71
C PHE A 7 34.86 -0.54 -2.37
N VAL A 8 35.74 -1.44 -1.92
CA VAL A 8 36.48 -1.25 -0.66
C VAL A 8 37.37 -0.02 -0.72
N THR A 9 38.07 0.24 -1.83
CA THR A 9 38.87 1.46 -1.98
C THR A 9 38.02 2.73 -2.05
N LEU A 10 36.88 2.68 -2.76
CA LEU A 10 35.92 3.78 -2.85
C LEU A 10 35.28 4.12 -1.49
N ALA A 11 35.06 3.14 -0.62
CA ALA A 11 34.46 3.33 0.71
C ALA A 11 35.51 3.63 1.81
N ALA A 12 36.64 2.93 1.81
CA ALA A 12 37.65 3.04 2.86
C ALA A 12 38.39 4.39 2.81
N THR A 13 38.65 4.93 1.62
CA THR A 13 39.35 6.21 1.45
C THR A 13 38.59 7.39 2.07
N PRO A 14 37.31 7.65 1.72
CA PRO A 14 36.54 8.73 2.36
C PRO A 14 36.29 8.46 3.84
N TYR A 15 36.05 7.20 4.25
CA TYR A 15 35.92 6.85 5.66
C TYR A 15 37.17 7.22 6.47
N LEU A 16 38.35 6.87 5.97
CA LEU A 16 39.62 7.21 6.60
C LEU A 16 39.80 8.72 6.69
N ILE A 17 39.51 9.47 5.63
CA ILE A 17 39.59 10.94 5.61
C ILE A 17 38.69 11.53 6.70
N GLY A 18 37.42 11.11 6.76
CA GLY A 18 36.46 11.57 7.75
C GLY A 18 36.89 11.23 9.18
N PHE A 19 37.35 9.99 9.40
CA PHE A 19 37.83 9.54 10.70
C PHE A 19 39.01 10.39 11.18
N LEU A 20 40.03 10.56 10.35
CA LEU A 20 41.23 11.34 10.68
C LEU A 20 40.91 12.82 10.92
N ALA A 21 39.93 13.38 10.19
CA ALA A 21 39.52 14.77 10.36
C ALA A 21 39.04 15.07 11.79
N LEU A 22 38.37 14.12 12.46
CA LEU A 22 37.78 14.35 13.79
C LEU A 22 38.42 13.54 14.94
N CYS A 23 39.23 12.50 14.67
CA CYS A 23 39.79 11.60 15.71
C CYS A 23 40.97 12.17 16.52
N PHE A 24 41.60 13.25 16.05
CA PHE A 24 42.71 13.92 16.76
C PHE A 24 42.29 15.25 17.42
N TRP A 25 40.99 15.53 17.47
CA TRP A 25 40.50 16.82 17.96
C TRP A 25 40.57 16.90 19.50
N TRP A 26 41.63 17.53 20.00
CA TRP A 26 41.94 17.57 21.44
C TRP A 26 41.09 18.57 22.24
N ARG A 27 40.57 19.61 21.59
CA ARG A 27 39.84 20.70 22.25
C ARG A 27 38.35 20.38 22.39
N TRP A 28 37.94 19.91 23.57
CA TRP A 28 36.56 19.49 23.85
C TRP A 28 35.49 20.58 23.58
N TRP A 29 35.80 21.85 23.85
CA TRP A 29 34.88 22.97 23.54
C TRP A 29 34.61 23.16 22.03
N LEU A 30 35.49 22.67 21.15
CA LEU A 30 35.31 22.77 19.69
C LEU A 30 34.61 21.55 19.09
N LEU A 31 34.47 20.45 19.84
CA LEU A 31 33.79 19.25 19.36
C LEU A 31 32.31 19.51 19.08
N LEU A 32 31.61 20.19 19.99
CA LEU A 32 30.20 20.56 19.82
C LEU A 32 29.94 21.39 18.55
N PRO A 33 30.63 22.54 18.32
CA PRO A 33 30.43 23.31 17.09
C PRO A 33 30.92 22.57 15.84
N ALA A 34 32.03 21.82 15.90
CA ALA A 34 32.50 21.02 14.76
C ALA A 34 31.50 19.91 14.38
N GLY A 35 30.88 19.26 15.37
CA GLY A 35 29.83 18.27 15.16
C GLY A 35 28.57 18.86 14.54
N ILE A 36 28.16 20.06 14.98
CA ILE A 36 27.02 20.78 14.38
C ILE A 36 27.33 21.15 12.93
N VAL A 37 28.50 21.73 12.64
CA VAL A 37 28.91 22.08 11.27
C VAL A 37 28.97 20.83 10.38
N ALA A 38 29.54 19.73 10.89
CA ALA A 38 29.59 18.47 10.16
C ALA A 38 28.18 17.92 9.87
N ALA A 39 27.25 17.97 10.83
CA ALA A 39 25.88 17.51 10.64
C ALA A 39 25.10 18.38 9.62
N VAL A 40 25.33 19.70 9.63
CA VAL A 40 24.72 20.63 8.66
C VAL A 40 25.25 20.36 7.25
N LEU A 41 26.57 20.24 7.09
CA LEU A 41 27.19 19.91 5.80
C LEU A 41 26.70 18.55 5.29
N ALA A 42 26.62 17.54 6.15
CA ALA A 42 26.09 16.23 5.81
C ALA A 42 24.67 16.29 5.24
N LYS A 43 23.81 17.09 5.88
CA LYS A 43 22.41 17.25 5.47
C LYS A 43 22.32 17.96 4.12
N ILE A 44 23.13 18.97 3.87
CA ILE A 44 23.16 19.72 2.61
C ILE A 44 23.66 18.83 1.47
N GLU A 45 24.77 18.12 1.66
CA GLU A 45 25.34 17.21 0.67
C GLU A 45 24.37 16.05 0.36
N PHE A 46 23.77 15.44 1.38
CA PHE A 46 22.79 14.37 1.19
C PHE A 46 21.56 14.84 0.41
N ALA A 47 21.07 16.05 0.67
CA ALA A 47 19.96 16.63 -0.09
C ALA A 47 20.36 16.93 -1.54
N SER A 48 21.57 17.46 -1.77
CA SER A 48 22.07 17.77 -3.12
C SER A 48 22.27 16.52 -3.96
N VAL A 49 22.79 15.44 -3.38
CA VAL A 49 23.03 14.19 -4.11
C VAL A 49 21.70 13.47 -4.40
N ASN A 50 20.74 13.50 -3.48
CA ASN A 50 19.41 12.93 -3.71
C ASN A 50 18.58 13.66 -4.79
N ALA A 51 18.96 14.89 -5.15
CA ALA A 51 18.31 15.66 -6.22
C ALA A 51 18.91 15.38 -7.61
N SER A 52 19.89 14.47 -7.73
CA SER A 52 20.60 14.18 -8.98
C SER A 52 20.17 12.83 -9.57
N ASP A 53 19.65 12.83 -10.80
CA ASP A 53 19.12 11.64 -11.50
C ASP A 53 20.16 10.88 -12.34
N GLY A 54 21.42 10.80 -11.90
CA GLY A 54 22.52 10.17 -12.65
C GLY A 54 23.20 9.01 -11.93
N ALA A 55 23.86 8.11 -12.68
CA ALA A 55 24.70 7.04 -12.10
C ALA A 55 25.82 7.60 -11.20
N GLY A 56 26.27 8.83 -11.45
CA GLY A 56 27.21 9.56 -10.59
C GLY A 56 26.65 9.91 -9.20
N ALA A 57 25.33 10.03 -9.06
CA ALA A 57 24.68 10.29 -7.78
C ALA A 57 24.90 9.11 -6.82
N ALA A 58 24.78 7.86 -7.29
CA ALA A 58 25.01 6.68 -6.47
C ALA A 58 26.43 6.63 -5.88
N PHE A 59 27.45 6.95 -6.68
CA PHE A 59 28.83 7.06 -6.20
C PHE A 59 29.01 8.22 -5.21
N GLY A 60 28.37 9.37 -5.47
CA GLY A 60 28.33 10.51 -4.55
C GLY A 60 27.73 10.14 -3.18
N ILE A 61 26.61 9.40 -3.17
CA ILE A 61 25.96 8.96 -1.92
C ILE A 61 26.93 8.08 -1.13
N ILE A 62 27.59 7.12 -1.78
CA ILE A 62 28.52 6.20 -1.10
C ILE A 62 29.68 6.99 -0.49
N LEU A 63 30.31 7.90 -1.24
CA LEU A 63 31.41 8.73 -0.75
C LEU A 63 30.99 9.58 0.46
N VAL A 64 29.86 10.28 0.37
CA VAL A 64 29.34 11.14 1.45
C VAL A 64 28.98 10.31 2.67
N VAL A 65 28.29 9.18 2.51
CA VAL A 65 27.90 8.30 3.62
C VAL A 65 29.13 7.77 4.36
N PHE A 66 30.13 7.23 3.65
CA PHE A 66 31.34 6.72 4.31
C PHE A 66 32.19 7.82 4.93
N LEU A 67 32.29 9.00 4.31
CA LEU A 67 32.93 10.17 4.91
C LEU A 67 32.25 10.56 6.23
N MET A 68 30.91 10.57 6.26
CA MET A 68 30.14 10.92 7.45
C MET A 68 30.24 9.87 8.56
N ILE A 69 30.19 8.58 8.22
CA ILE A 69 30.41 7.50 9.19
C ILE A 69 31.83 7.59 9.76
N GLY A 70 32.82 7.90 8.91
CA GLY A 70 34.20 8.17 9.32
C GLY A 70 34.28 9.31 10.32
N ALA A 71 33.73 10.46 9.97
CA ALA A 71 33.69 11.65 10.81
C ALA A 71 33.01 11.37 12.16
N ALA A 72 31.82 10.75 12.16
CA ALA A 72 31.11 10.38 13.39
C ALA A 72 31.94 9.41 14.26
N SER A 73 32.59 8.42 13.64
CA SER A 73 33.45 7.48 14.35
C SER A 73 34.68 8.17 14.94
N GLY A 74 35.30 9.10 14.21
CA GLY A 74 36.41 9.92 14.69
C GLY A 74 35.99 10.81 15.87
N PHE A 75 34.80 11.42 15.78
CA PHE A 75 34.23 12.22 16.87
C PHE A 75 34.01 11.39 18.15
N VAL A 76 33.42 10.20 18.02
CA VAL A 76 33.20 9.27 19.15
C VAL A 76 34.54 8.82 19.74
N ALA A 77 35.53 8.48 18.91
CA ALA A 77 36.85 8.08 19.36
C ALA A 77 37.54 9.20 20.17
N SER A 78 37.50 10.44 19.66
CA SER A 78 38.01 11.62 20.37
C SER A 78 37.33 11.83 21.71
N GLY A 79 36.00 11.76 21.76
CA GLY A 79 35.23 11.89 23.00
C GLY A 79 35.59 10.83 24.04
N LEU A 80 35.63 9.55 23.63
CA LEU A 80 36.00 8.43 24.51
C LEU A 80 37.43 8.54 25.05
N VAL A 81 38.39 8.96 24.22
CA VAL A 81 39.78 9.17 24.65
C VAL A 81 39.89 10.35 25.63
N LEU A 82 39.15 11.44 25.40
CA LEU A 82 39.13 12.59 26.30
C LEU A 82 38.53 12.23 27.66
N ILE A 83 37.39 11.51 27.68
CA ILE A 83 36.77 10.99 28.90
C ILE A 83 37.72 10.03 29.62
N GLY A 84 38.39 9.14 28.88
CA GLY A 84 39.37 8.22 29.43
C GLY A 84 40.54 8.92 30.13
N ARG A 85 40.99 10.05 29.56
CA ARG A 85 42.04 10.88 30.15
C ARG A 85 41.58 11.61 31.41
N THR A 86 40.38 12.19 31.41
CA THR A 86 39.86 12.91 32.59
C THR A 86 39.53 11.95 33.74
N ALA A 87 38.95 10.79 33.44
CA ALA A 87 38.57 9.77 34.42
C ALA A 87 39.70 8.78 34.80
N ARG A 88 40.91 8.92 34.23
CA ARG A 88 42.08 8.01 34.41
C ARG A 88 41.78 6.53 34.16
N LEU A 89 40.83 6.22 33.27
CA LEU A 89 40.44 4.85 32.92
C LEU A 89 41.44 4.25 31.92
N ARG A 90 42.18 3.21 32.32
CA ARG A 90 43.17 2.53 31.45
C ARG A 90 42.55 1.89 30.20
N VAL A 91 41.28 1.48 30.28
CA VAL A 91 40.55 0.82 29.18
C VAL A 91 40.23 1.81 28.03
N LEU A 92 40.12 3.11 28.34
CA LEU A 92 39.83 4.16 27.36
C LEU A 92 41.11 4.83 26.80
N ARG A 93 42.25 4.15 26.87
CA ARG A 93 43.49 4.64 26.24
C ARG A 93 43.34 4.64 24.72
N ALA A 94 43.91 5.67 24.09
CA ALA A 94 43.90 5.86 22.64
C ALA A 94 44.37 4.62 21.85
N ALA A 95 45.36 3.89 22.38
CA ALA A 95 45.88 2.66 21.77
C ALA A 95 44.83 1.57 21.57
N TYR A 96 43.79 1.52 22.42
CA TYR A 96 42.70 0.53 22.31
C TYR A 96 41.45 1.14 21.65
N VAL A 97 41.11 2.38 22.00
CA VAL A 97 39.89 3.04 21.52
C VAL A 97 39.95 3.35 20.03
N LEU A 98 41.06 3.87 19.52
CA LEU A 98 41.18 4.26 18.11
C LEU A 98 40.97 3.07 17.15
N PRO A 99 41.70 1.93 17.27
CA PRO A 99 41.48 0.80 16.38
C PRO A 99 40.09 0.16 16.58
N ALA A 100 39.58 0.08 17.81
CA ALA A 100 38.25 -0.48 18.06
C ALA A 100 37.14 0.35 17.41
N VAL A 101 37.14 1.66 17.61
CA VAL A 101 36.13 2.56 17.02
C VAL A 101 36.30 2.66 15.51
N PHE A 102 37.53 2.61 14.99
CA PHE A 102 37.76 2.60 13.54
C PHE A 102 37.18 1.33 12.88
N ILE A 103 37.39 0.15 13.46
CA ILE A 103 36.88 -1.11 12.90
C ILE A 103 35.35 -1.19 13.05
N LEU A 104 34.82 -0.88 14.24
CA LEU A 104 33.38 -0.93 14.50
C LEU A 104 32.62 0.13 13.69
N GLY A 105 33.19 1.33 13.54
CA GLY A 105 32.63 2.42 12.75
C GLY A 105 32.46 2.01 11.29
N PHE A 106 33.49 1.45 10.67
CA PHE A 106 33.43 0.97 9.29
C PHE A 106 32.44 -0.20 9.13
N GLY A 107 32.46 -1.15 10.08
CA GLY A 107 31.55 -2.30 10.10
C GLY A 107 30.08 -1.94 10.32
N SER A 108 29.79 -0.78 10.94
CA SER A 108 28.42 -0.35 11.26
C SER A 108 27.53 -0.20 10.03
N PHE A 109 28.08 0.25 8.89
CA PHE A 109 27.34 0.36 7.63
C PHE A 109 26.79 -0.99 7.18
N PHE A 110 27.64 -2.03 7.19
CA PHE A 110 27.25 -3.40 6.82
C PHE A 110 26.25 -3.98 7.81
N ALA A 111 26.46 -3.76 9.12
CA ALA A 111 25.52 -4.22 10.14
C ALA A 111 24.14 -3.58 9.99
N VAL A 112 24.07 -2.26 9.76
CA VAL A 112 22.81 -1.53 9.58
C VAL A 112 22.11 -1.97 8.30
N THR A 113 22.82 -2.03 7.18
CA THR A 113 22.23 -2.44 5.89
C THR A 113 21.75 -3.89 5.92
N TRP A 114 22.54 -4.81 6.49
CA TRP A 114 22.13 -6.20 6.71
C TRP A 114 20.90 -6.30 7.62
N THR A 115 20.88 -5.56 8.73
CA THR A 115 19.75 -5.56 9.66
C THR A 115 18.49 -4.99 8.99
N GLN A 116 18.62 -3.90 8.22
CA GLN A 116 17.51 -3.34 7.44
C GLN A 116 17.00 -4.34 6.39
N GLN A 117 17.91 -5.05 5.72
CA GLN A 117 17.53 -6.10 4.78
C GLN A 117 16.77 -7.23 5.49
N LYS A 118 17.28 -7.74 6.61
CA LYS A 118 16.61 -8.79 7.39
C LYS A 118 15.26 -8.36 7.95
N ILE A 119 15.14 -7.10 8.39
CA ILE A 119 13.86 -6.52 8.82
C ILE A 119 12.89 -6.43 7.63
N ARG A 120 13.35 -6.01 6.45
CA ARG A 120 12.51 -6.00 5.24
C ARG A 120 12.07 -7.41 4.87
N GLU A 121 12.99 -8.37 4.83
CA GLU A 121 12.68 -9.79 4.57
C GLU A 121 11.65 -10.33 5.57
N ALA A 122 11.81 -10.05 6.87
CA ALA A 122 10.86 -10.49 7.89
C ALA A 122 9.50 -9.80 7.79
N ARG A 123 9.48 -8.52 7.43
CA ARG A 123 8.25 -7.73 7.25
C ARG A 123 7.46 -8.19 6.03
N TYR A 124 8.14 -8.47 4.91
CA TYR A 124 7.52 -8.88 3.65
C TYR A 124 7.48 -10.40 3.43
N ALA A 125 7.82 -11.19 4.44
CA ALA A 125 7.71 -12.64 4.37
C ALA A 125 6.26 -13.06 4.04
N PRO A 126 6.07 -14.05 3.16
CA PRO A 126 4.74 -14.50 2.75
C PRO A 126 3.94 -15.06 3.94
N PRO A 127 2.60 -15.05 3.86
CA PRO A 127 1.77 -15.76 4.81
C PRO A 127 2.03 -17.27 4.80
N THR A 128 1.59 -17.98 5.85
CA THR A 128 1.68 -19.44 5.89
C THR A 128 0.78 -20.05 4.81
N ALA A 129 1.16 -21.21 4.27
CA ALA A 129 0.33 -21.92 3.27
C ALA A 129 -1.10 -22.16 3.80
N ALA A 130 -1.25 -22.52 5.07
CA ALA A 130 -2.55 -22.67 5.71
C ALA A 130 -3.42 -21.40 5.66
N CYS A 131 -2.84 -20.21 5.85
CA CYS A 131 -3.57 -18.94 5.74
C CYS A 131 -3.92 -18.62 4.27
N LEU A 132 -3.10 -19.04 3.30
CA LEU A 132 -3.40 -18.82 1.89
C LEU A 132 -4.47 -19.77 1.35
N ASP A 133 -4.51 -21.00 1.87
CA ASP A 133 -5.40 -22.07 1.41
C ASP A 133 -6.76 -22.08 2.11
N ASN A 134 -6.88 -21.41 3.27
CA ASN A 134 -8.08 -21.42 4.07
C ASN A 134 -9.01 -20.24 3.79
N LEU A 135 -10.28 -20.49 4.08
CA LEU A 135 -11.29 -19.46 4.25
C LEU A 135 -11.24 -18.93 5.69
N HIS A 136 -11.17 -17.62 5.83
CA HIS A 136 -11.06 -16.98 7.14
C HIS A 136 -12.43 -16.47 7.61
N PRO A 137 -12.90 -16.88 8.80
CA PRO A 137 -14.16 -16.40 9.33
C PRO A 137 -14.02 -14.92 9.71
N ALA A 138 -14.97 -14.12 9.25
CA ALA A 138 -15.09 -12.71 9.57
C ALA A 138 -16.57 -12.32 9.69
N ARG A 139 -16.84 -11.14 10.25
CA ARG A 139 -18.21 -10.63 10.40
C ARG A 139 -18.33 -9.22 9.83
N ILE A 140 -19.38 -8.98 9.06
CA ILE A 140 -19.83 -7.62 8.72
C ILE A 140 -21.24 -7.46 9.25
N ALA A 141 -21.48 -6.48 10.13
CA ALA A 141 -22.83 -6.19 10.63
C ALA A 141 -23.57 -7.41 11.24
N ASP A 142 -22.84 -8.25 11.99
CA ASP A 142 -23.32 -9.53 12.55
C ASP A 142 -23.63 -10.63 11.50
N VAL A 143 -23.26 -10.44 10.23
CA VAL A 143 -23.35 -11.49 9.20
C VAL A 143 -22.00 -12.19 9.10
N ASP A 144 -22.00 -13.49 9.39
CA ASP A 144 -20.83 -14.35 9.22
C ASP A 144 -20.50 -14.50 7.73
N ILE A 145 -19.24 -14.24 7.39
CA ILE A 145 -18.68 -14.42 6.06
C ILE A 145 -17.34 -15.13 6.14
N ALA A 146 -16.97 -15.79 5.05
CA ALA A 146 -15.73 -16.50 4.86
C ALA A 146 -14.92 -15.80 3.77
N ILE A 147 -13.78 -15.23 4.14
CA ILE A 147 -12.95 -14.40 3.25
C ILE A 147 -11.68 -15.16 2.86
N PRO A 148 -11.40 -15.36 1.57
CA PRO A 148 -10.11 -15.86 1.12
C PRO A 148 -9.07 -14.74 1.07
N VAL A 149 -7.78 -15.08 1.24
CA VAL A 149 -6.68 -14.15 0.96
C VAL A 149 -6.50 -14.02 -0.55
N ALA A 150 -7.13 -13.00 -1.14
CA ALA A 150 -7.19 -12.84 -2.59
C ALA A 150 -6.77 -11.46 -3.10
N PRO A 151 -6.30 -11.38 -4.36
CA PRO A 151 -6.11 -10.15 -5.11
C PRO A 151 -7.29 -9.18 -5.03
N GLY A 152 -7.01 -7.89 -4.88
CA GLY A 152 -8.04 -6.86 -5.04
C GLY A 152 -9.07 -6.79 -3.90
N ILE A 153 -8.94 -7.60 -2.85
CA ILE A 153 -9.78 -7.49 -1.66
C ILE A 153 -9.16 -6.51 -0.65
N PHE A 154 -9.95 -5.52 -0.24
CA PHE A 154 -9.68 -4.64 0.87
C PHE A 154 -10.71 -4.86 1.97
N LEU A 155 -10.24 -5.02 3.19
CA LEU A 155 -11.10 -5.10 4.36
C LEU A 155 -10.92 -3.84 5.18
N TYR A 156 -12.00 -3.29 5.71
CA TYR A 156 -11.96 -2.15 6.64
C TYR A 156 -12.51 -2.60 7.98
N GLY A 157 -11.70 -2.51 9.04
CA GLY A 157 -12.08 -2.87 10.40
C GLY A 157 -13.04 -1.89 11.08
N ASP A 158 -13.42 -2.21 12.32
CA ASP A 158 -14.32 -1.41 13.17
C ASP A 158 -13.59 -0.29 13.96
N GLY A 159 -12.25 -0.24 13.88
CA GLY A 159 -11.42 0.76 14.56
C GLY A 159 -11.40 2.16 13.90
N MET A 160 -11.20 3.21 14.71
CA MET A 160 -11.02 4.60 14.20
C MET A 160 -9.64 4.88 13.58
N ASN A 161 -8.67 3.99 13.77
CA ASN A 161 -7.41 4.01 13.02
C ASN A 161 -7.55 3.15 11.78
N ASP A 162 -6.88 3.53 10.69
CA ASP A 162 -6.86 2.91 9.36
C ASP A 162 -6.42 1.43 9.35
N ASP A 163 -7.05 0.54 10.12
CA ASP A 163 -6.88 -0.91 10.06
C ASP A 163 -7.64 -1.41 8.83
N HIS A 164 -7.05 -1.14 7.68
CA HIS A 164 -7.44 -1.71 6.41
C HIS A 164 -6.49 -2.84 6.07
N TYR A 165 -7.04 -3.98 5.67
CA TYR A 165 -6.24 -5.10 5.20
C TYR A 165 -6.26 -5.14 3.68
N LEU A 166 -5.09 -4.91 3.07
CA LEU A 166 -4.86 -5.19 1.65
C LEU A 166 -4.49 -6.67 1.52
N LEU A 167 -5.41 -7.54 1.14
CA LEU A 167 -5.17 -9.00 1.20
C LEU A 167 -4.12 -9.51 0.20
N TRP A 168 -3.62 -8.67 -0.70
CA TRP A 168 -2.47 -8.99 -1.55
C TRP A 168 -1.13 -8.50 -1.00
N SER A 169 -1.12 -7.73 0.07
CA SER A 169 0.06 -7.28 0.79
C SER A 169 0.43 -8.34 1.83
N ASN A 170 1.62 -8.96 1.71
CA ASN A 170 2.07 -10.00 2.64
C ASN A 170 1.97 -9.59 4.13
N PRO A 171 2.37 -8.37 4.55
CA PRO A 171 2.17 -7.90 5.92
C PRO A 171 0.71 -7.90 6.36
N ASP A 172 -0.19 -7.41 5.52
CA ASP A 172 -1.59 -7.18 5.87
C ASP A 172 -2.39 -8.48 5.82
N ALA A 173 -2.12 -9.35 4.84
CA ALA A 173 -2.65 -10.71 4.79
C ALA A 173 -2.28 -11.52 6.03
N ARG A 174 -1.02 -11.43 6.50
CA ARG A 174 -0.57 -12.08 7.75
C ARG A 174 -1.23 -11.50 9.00
N ALA A 175 -1.50 -10.19 9.01
CA ALA A 175 -2.19 -9.56 10.12
C ALA A 175 -3.64 -10.05 10.17
N PHE A 176 -4.35 -9.99 9.04
CA PHE A 176 -5.72 -10.49 8.89
C PHE A 176 -5.85 -11.95 9.29
N CYS A 177 -5.03 -12.86 8.74
CA CYS A 177 -5.11 -14.29 9.08
C CYS A 177 -4.98 -14.56 10.57
N ARG A 178 -4.08 -13.86 11.28
CA ARG A 178 -3.91 -14.03 12.73
C ARG A 178 -5.14 -13.58 13.52
N GLU A 179 -5.84 -12.57 13.06
CA GLU A 179 -7.04 -12.06 13.72
C GLU A 179 -8.26 -12.92 13.41
N ALA A 180 -8.41 -13.31 12.15
CA ALA A 180 -9.54 -14.09 11.67
C ALA A 180 -9.49 -15.55 12.18
N ASP A 181 -8.31 -16.19 12.24
CA ASP A 181 -8.17 -17.52 12.83
C ASP A 181 -8.49 -17.53 14.33
N GLY A 182 -8.42 -16.37 14.99
CA GLY A 182 -8.86 -16.17 16.38
C GLY A 182 -10.36 -15.92 16.54
N GLY A 183 -11.12 -15.82 15.44
CA GLY A 183 -12.58 -15.60 15.43
C GLY A 183 -13.02 -14.17 15.76
N ASN A 184 -12.09 -13.20 15.80
CA ASN A 184 -12.34 -11.84 16.27
C ASN A 184 -12.38 -10.79 15.14
N ALA A 185 -12.28 -11.19 13.87
CA ALA A 185 -12.27 -10.25 12.75
C ALA A 185 -13.67 -9.64 12.50
N THR A 186 -13.90 -8.45 13.04
CA THR A 186 -15.10 -7.63 12.79
C THR A 186 -14.79 -6.52 11.79
N LEU A 187 -15.58 -6.47 10.72
CA LEU A 187 -15.38 -5.59 9.57
C LEU A 187 -16.56 -4.63 9.40
N LYS A 188 -16.25 -3.40 9.00
CA LYS A 188 -17.21 -2.38 8.60
C LYS A 188 -17.59 -2.51 7.13
N SER A 189 -16.61 -2.81 6.29
CA SER A 189 -16.81 -3.01 4.86
C SER A 189 -15.76 -3.89 4.21
N VAL A 190 -16.15 -4.54 3.13
CA VAL A 190 -15.29 -5.33 2.26
C VAL A 190 -15.41 -4.79 0.84
N VAL A 191 -14.28 -4.46 0.24
CA VAL A 191 -14.18 -3.90 -1.12
C VAL A 191 -13.47 -4.91 -2.02
N PHE A 192 -14.06 -5.19 -3.16
CA PHE A 192 -13.53 -6.01 -4.24
C PHE A 192 -13.18 -5.11 -5.42
N MET A 193 -11.90 -5.06 -5.78
CA MET A 193 -11.42 -4.46 -7.03
C MET A 193 -11.27 -5.57 -8.08
N LEU A 194 -12.26 -5.68 -8.95
CA LEU A 194 -12.40 -6.81 -9.88
C LEU A 194 -11.88 -6.49 -11.29
N ASP A 195 -11.63 -5.24 -11.62
CA ASP A 195 -11.04 -4.85 -12.90
C ASP A 195 -9.50 -4.94 -12.96
N GLY A 196 -8.88 -5.47 -11.90
CA GLY A 196 -7.45 -5.78 -11.90
C GLY A 196 -6.56 -4.54 -11.88
N ILE A 197 -6.99 -3.43 -11.25
CA ILE A 197 -6.11 -2.28 -10.98
C ILE A 197 -5.20 -2.45 -9.73
N PRO A 198 -4.68 -3.62 -9.30
CA PRO A 198 -3.39 -3.61 -8.62
C PRO A 198 -2.32 -3.18 -9.63
N ALA A 199 -1.31 -2.41 -9.20
CA ALA A 199 -0.24 -1.95 -10.08
C ALA A 199 0.34 -3.16 -10.86
N ARG A 200 0.39 -3.09 -12.20
CA ARG A 200 0.87 -4.14 -13.12
C ARG A 200 2.12 -4.92 -12.62
N ARG A 201 3.02 -4.27 -11.87
CA ARG A 201 4.21 -4.87 -11.26
C ARG A 201 3.93 -5.98 -10.24
N GLU A 202 2.76 -5.99 -9.63
CA GLU A 202 2.39 -6.90 -8.54
C GLU A 202 1.54 -8.09 -9.01
N MET A 203 1.10 -8.09 -10.29
CA MET A 203 0.44 -9.24 -10.92
C MET A 203 1.44 -10.28 -11.45
N GLU A 204 2.74 -9.91 -11.57
CA GLU A 204 3.81 -10.77 -12.09
C GLU A 204 4.43 -11.70 -11.02
N THR A 205 4.17 -11.49 -9.73
CA THR A 205 4.63 -12.40 -8.66
C THR A 205 3.58 -13.49 -8.41
N GLU A 206 3.99 -14.76 -8.51
CA GLU A 206 3.19 -15.97 -8.27
C GLU A 206 2.26 -15.81 -7.05
N ARG A 207 0.97 -15.51 -7.30
CA ARG A 207 -0.03 -15.39 -6.23
C ARG A 207 -0.58 -16.78 -5.92
N PRO A 208 -0.53 -17.26 -4.67
CA PRO A 208 -1.09 -18.55 -4.29
C PRO A 208 -2.57 -18.70 -4.70
N PHE A 209 -3.37 -17.64 -4.52
CA PHE A 209 -4.76 -17.61 -4.98
C PHE A 209 -4.89 -17.80 -6.50
N CYS A 210 -4.13 -17.07 -7.32
CA CYS A 210 -4.23 -17.24 -8.78
C CYS A 210 -3.47 -18.45 -9.34
N SER A 211 -2.82 -19.25 -8.49
CA SER A 211 -2.05 -20.42 -8.91
C SER A 211 -2.93 -21.62 -9.29
N ARG A 212 -4.20 -21.62 -8.85
CA ARG A 212 -5.18 -22.67 -9.18
C ARG A 212 -6.53 -22.06 -9.59
N PRO A 213 -7.37 -22.82 -10.31
CA PRO A 213 -8.76 -22.44 -10.53
C PRO A 213 -9.55 -22.39 -9.21
N HIS A 214 -10.47 -21.43 -9.13
CA HIS A 214 -11.38 -21.22 -7.99
C HIS A 214 -12.85 -21.21 -8.46
N PRO A 215 -13.42 -22.36 -8.87
CA PRO A 215 -14.82 -22.44 -9.29
C PRO A 215 -15.81 -22.02 -8.20
N GLU A 216 -15.41 -22.07 -6.94
CA GLU A 216 -16.17 -21.59 -5.77
C GLU A 216 -16.36 -20.07 -5.74
N TYR A 217 -15.48 -19.30 -6.42
CA TYR A 217 -15.51 -17.83 -6.43
C TYR A 217 -15.70 -17.33 -7.87
N LEU A 218 -16.93 -16.96 -8.22
CA LEU A 218 -17.30 -16.48 -9.56
C LEU A 218 -16.53 -15.22 -10.02
N TRP A 219 -15.91 -14.52 -9.08
CA TRP A 219 -15.10 -13.33 -9.27
C TRP A 219 -13.58 -13.60 -9.35
N ALA A 220 -13.11 -14.80 -9.00
CA ALA A 220 -11.68 -15.10 -8.93
C ALA A 220 -10.98 -14.95 -10.29
N GLU A 221 -11.65 -15.36 -11.37
CA GLU A 221 -11.13 -15.20 -12.74
C GLU A 221 -10.86 -13.72 -13.06
N MET A 222 -11.77 -12.82 -12.69
CA MET A 222 -11.61 -11.38 -12.91
C MET A 222 -10.52 -10.77 -12.01
N ALA A 223 -10.41 -11.24 -10.78
CA ALA A 223 -9.37 -10.79 -9.87
C ALA A 223 -7.96 -11.26 -10.29
N CYS A 224 -7.87 -12.39 -11.01
CA CYS A 224 -6.62 -12.96 -11.50
C CYS A 224 -6.25 -12.53 -12.93
N HIS A 225 -7.22 -12.10 -13.74
CA HIS A 225 -7.00 -11.71 -15.14
C HIS A 225 -7.47 -10.29 -15.41
N LEU A 226 -6.57 -9.47 -15.97
CA LEU A 226 -6.87 -8.09 -16.35
C LEU A 226 -7.99 -8.03 -17.38
N ILE A 227 -9.06 -7.31 -17.04
CA ILE A 227 -10.15 -7.02 -17.98
C ILE A 227 -9.70 -5.86 -18.90
N PRO A 228 -9.75 -6.03 -20.23
CA PRO A 228 -9.44 -4.93 -21.15
C PRO A 228 -10.32 -3.70 -20.87
N MET A 229 -9.72 -2.51 -20.94
CA MET A 229 -10.39 -1.24 -20.61
C MET A 229 -11.50 -0.85 -21.60
N ASP A 230 -11.46 -1.40 -22.81
CA ASP A 230 -12.40 -1.21 -23.90
C ASP A 230 -13.62 -2.15 -23.83
N VAL A 231 -13.58 -3.18 -22.98
CA VAL A 231 -14.68 -4.15 -22.81
C VAL A 231 -15.65 -3.67 -21.73
N ILE A 232 -16.95 -3.88 -21.99
CA ILE A 232 -18.05 -3.69 -21.04
C ILE A 232 -18.39 -5.06 -20.41
N PRO A 233 -17.92 -5.37 -19.20
CA PRO A 233 -18.20 -6.66 -18.55
C PRO A 233 -19.62 -6.71 -18.01
N ASP A 234 -20.24 -7.89 -18.06
CA ASP A 234 -21.54 -8.24 -17.44
C ASP A 234 -21.46 -8.43 -15.91
N LYS A 235 -20.30 -8.11 -15.34
CA LYS A 235 -19.96 -8.23 -13.92
C LYS A 235 -19.50 -6.87 -13.37
N PRO A 236 -19.64 -6.62 -12.06
CA PRO A 236 -19.15 -5.39 -11.45
C PRO A 236 -17.63 -5.28 -11.59
N VAL A 237 -17.12 -4.06 -11.84
CA VAL A 237 -15.68 -3.78 -11.90
C VAL A 237 -15.09 -3.51 -10.51
N GLU A 238 -15.94 -3.02 -9.61
CA GLU A 238 -15.62 -2.81 -8.20
C GLU A 238 -16.91 -3.03 -7.41
N MET A 239 -16.81 -3.63 -6.24
CA MET A 239 -17.95 -3.93 -5.40
C MET A 239 -17.59 -3.73 -3.93
N THR A 240 -18.43 -3.01 -3.19
CA THR A 240 -18.29 -2.78 -1.76
C THR A 240 -19.50 -3.36 -1.05
N VAL A 241 -19.26 -4.20 -0.05
CA VAL A 241 -20.28 -4.64 0.92
C VAL A 241 -20.00 -3.90 2.22
N SER A 242 -20.97 -3.17 2.75
CA SER A 242 -20.77 -2.35 3.94
C SER A 242 -22.00 -2.33 4.85
N LEU A 243 -21.77 -1.91 6.09
CA LEU A 243 -22.82 -1.50 7.00
C LEU A 243 -23.72 -0.46 6.34
N LYS A 244 -25.04 -0.66 6.43
CA LYS A 244 -26.03 0.33 6.05
C LYS A 244 -25.84 1.57 6.94
N ALA A 245 -25.26 2.63 6.40
CA ALA A 245 -25.08 3.89 7.14
C ALA A 245 -26.46 4.55 7.32
N PRO A 246 -26.96 4.77 8.55
CA PRO A 246 -28.35 5.23 8.76
C PRO A 246 -28.63 6.69 8.37
N SER A 247 -27.65 7.50 7.96
CA SER A 247 -27.88 8.96 7.93
C SER A 247 -27.12 9.84 6.95
N VAL A 248 -26.19 9.34 6.11
CA VAL A 248 -25.61 10.14 5.02
C VAL A 248 -25.17 9.21 3.89
N ASP A 249 -26.12 8.61 3.18
CA ASP A 249 -25.82 8.14 1.83
C ASP A 249 -26.10 9.33 0.89
N PRO A 250 -25.06 10.08 0.44
CA PRO A 250 -25.26 11.20 -0.47
C PRO A 250 -26.05 10.79 -1.72
N SER A 251 -25.97 9.50 -2.12
CA SER A 251 -26.74 8.97 -3.25
C SER A 251 -28.25 8.94 -3.00
N VAL A 252 -28.73 8.75 -1.76
CA VAL A 252 -30.16 8.74 -1.43
C VAL A 252 -30.74 10.14 -1.45
N GLN A 253 -30.04 11.11 -0.84
CA GLN A 253 -30.46 12.51 -0.86
C GLN A 253 -30.38 13.10 -2.27
N GLU A 254 -29.33 12.78 -3.04
CA GLU A 254 -29.22 13.13 -4.44
C GLU A 254 -30.32 12.45 -5.27
N ARG A 255 -30.62 11.18 -5.04
CA ARG A 255 -31.74 10.47 -5.69
C ARG A 255 -33.07 11.16 -5.43
N GLU A 256 -33.40 11.49 -4.19
CA GLU A 256 -34.64 12.18 -3.86
C GLU A 256 -34.72 13.57 -4.49
N ALA A 257 -33.60 14.31 -4.52
CA ALA A 257 -33.51 15.58 -5.21
C ALA A 257 -33.69 15.42 -6.73
N MET A 258 -33.12 14.37 -7.32
CA MET A 258 -33.21 14.10 -8.75
C MET A 258 -34.59 13.65 -9.20
N LEU A 259 -35.30 12.88 -8.38
CA LEU A 259 -36.67 12.48 -8.67
C LEU A 259 -37.65 13.66 -8.76
N LYS A 260 -37.27 14.85 -8.28
CA LYS A 260 -38.03 16.10 -8.45
C LYS A 260 -37.85 16.74 -9.82
N ASN A 261 -36.80 16.38 -10.57
CA ASN A 261 -36.54 16.88 -11.91
C ASN A 261 -37.31 16.05 -12.96
N GLN A 262 -37.61 16.67 -14.10
CA GLN A 262 -38.29 15.98 -15.19
C GLN A 262 -37.30 15.06 -15.95
N PRO A 263 -37.53 13.73 -16.01
CA PRO A 263 -36.65 12.83 -16.73
C PRO A 263 -36.88 12.90 -18.24
N THR A 264 -35.84 12.59 -19.01
CA THR A 264 -36.01 12.13 -20.39
C THR A 264 -36.35 10.64 -20.37
N VAL A 265 -37.43 10.24 -21.03
CA VAL A 265 -37.91 8.85 -21.02
C VAL A 265 -37.72 8.24 -22.41
N ALA A 266 -36.96 7.15 -22.49
CA ALA A 266 -36.77 6.39 -23.73
C ALA A 266 -37.93 5.40 -23.97
N SER A 267 -38.00 4.83 -25.18
CA SER A 267 -39.09 3.93 -25.58
C SER A 267 -39.13 2.61 -24.80
N ASP A 268 -38.01 2.20 -24.23
CA ASP A 268 -37.86 1.04 -23.34
C ASP A 268 -38.21 1.35 -21.86
N GLY A 269 -38.63 2.59 -21.58
CA GLY A 269 -38.99 3.06 -20.24
C GLY A 269 -37.80 3.49 -19.38
N LEU A 270 -36.57 3.50 -19.92
CA LEU A 270 -35.40 4.06 -19.23
C LEU A 270 -35.63 5.55 -18.98
N ARG A 271 -35.48 5.97 -17.72
CA ARG A 271 -35.53 7.38 -17.32
C ARG A 271 -34.12 7.90 -17.08
N THR A 272 -33.79 8.99 -17.76
CA THR A 272 -32.50 9.66 -17.63
C THR A 272 -32.71 11.03 -16.99
N TYR A 273 -32.02 11.25 -15.87
CA TYR A 273 -31.93 12.54 -15.19
C TYR A 273 -30.52 13.09 -15.39
N ARG A 274 -30.38 14.41 -15.51
CA ARG A 274 -29.06 15.04 -15.70
C ARG A 274 -28.85 16.11 -14.64
N LEU A 275 -27.72 16.03 -13.95
CA LEU A 275 -27.26 17.04 -13.01
C LEU A 275 -25.80 17.36 -13.30
N GLN A 276 -25.54 18.57 -13.80
CA GLN A 276 -24.19 19.00 -14.18
C GLN A 276 -23.51 17.97 -15.13
N ASN A 277 -22.47 17.29 -14.65
CA ASN A 277 -21.67 16.31 -15.40
C ASN A 277 -22.08 14.85 -15.12
N ASP A 278 -23.00 14.61 -14.19
CA ASP A 278 -23.47 13.28 -13.83
C ASP A 278 -24.83 13.00 -14.48
N LEU A 279 -25.01 11.75 -14.89
CA LEU A 279 -26.20 11.18 -15.49
C LEU A 279 -26.78 10.18 -14.51
N TYR A 280 -28.07 10.24 -14.22
CA TYR A 280 -28.72 9.24 -13.39
C TYR A 280 -29.68 8.44 -14.25
N LEU A 281 -29.50 7.13 -14.24
CA LEU A 281 -30.27 6.19 -15.06
C LEU A 281 -31.17 5.36 -14.15
N GLN A 282 -32.47 5.37 -14.45
CA GLN A 282 -33.47 4.62 -13.71
C GLN A 282 -34.25 3.66 -14.61
N ARG A 283 -34.25 2.38 -14.26
CA ARG A 283 -35.03 1.34 -14.96
C ARG A 283 -36.52 1.40 -14.57
N PRO A 284 -37.41 0.79 -15.37
CA PRO A 284 -38.84 0.71 -15.06
C PRO A 284 -39.18 0.04 -13.73
N ASP A 285 -38.33 -0.89 -13.25
CA ASP A 285 -38.49 -1.58 -11.96
C ASP A 285 -38.00 -0.77 -10.76
N GLY A 286 -37.52 0.47 -10.99
CA GLY A 286 -37.07 1.38 -9.94
C GLY A 286 -35.58 1.29 -9.61
N TYR A 287 -34.82 0.38 -10.25
CA TYR A 287 -33.37 0.33 -10.16
C TYR A 287 -32.76 1.67 -10.57
N PHE A 288 -31.79 2.17 -9.79
CA PHE A 288 -31.23 3.51 -9.95
C PHE A 288 -29.70 3.45 -9.91
N ALA A 289 -29.04 4.07 -10.89
CA ALA A 289 -27.59 4.18 -10.92
C ALA A 289 -27.14 5.61 -11.24
N GLN A 290 -26.09 6.06 -10.57
CA GLN A 290 -25.37 7.28 -10.89
C GLN A 290 -24.26 6.96 -11.89
N CYS A 291 -24.25 7.61 -13.03
CA CYS A 291 -23.33 7.38 -14.12
C CYS A 291 -22.55 8.64 -14.46
N ARG A 292 -21.25 8.50 -14.66
CA ARG A 292 -20.37 9.59 -15.09
C ARG A 292 -19.92 9.37 -16.53
N ASP A 293 -20.12 10.39 -17.35
CA ASP A 293 -19.63 10.44 -18.73
C ASP A 293 -18.23 11.07 -18.72
N TYR A 294 -17.19 10.24 -18.91
CA TYR A 294 -15.80 10.70 -18.91
C TYR A 294 -15.36 11.35 -20.25
N ARG A 295 -16.23 11.40 -21.27
CA ARG A 295 -16.00 12.04 -22.59
C ARG A 295 -14.57 11.93 -23.15
N SER A 296 -13.95 10.76 -23.02
CA SER A 296 -12.61 10.51 -23.56
C SER A 296 -12.67 9.48 -24.68
N LYS A 297 -11.83 9.63 -25.70
CA LYS A 297 -11.74 8.66 -26.80
C LYS A 297 -11.32 7.25 -26.33
N SER A 298 -10.73 7.14 -25.15
CA SER A 298 -10.28 5.88 -24.55
C SER A 298 -11.30 5.23 -23.61
N GLN A 299 -12.42 5.89 -23.29
CA GLN A 299 -13.49 5.36 -22.44
C GLN A 299 -14.85 5.67 -23.09
N PRO A 300 -15.29 4.85 -24.06
CA PRO A 300 -16.53 5.09 -24.82
C PRO A 300 -17.81 4.75 -24.01
N TRP A 301 -17.66 4.36 -22.75
CA TRP A 301 -18.73 3.89 -21.87
C TRP A 301 -18.90 4.82 -20.66
N LEU A 302 -20.10 4.81 -20.10
CA LEU A 302 -20.44 5.43 -18.82
C LEU A 302 -19.92 4.57 -17.67
N ARG A 303 -19.30 5.19 -16.67
CA ARG A 303 -19.01 4.52 -15.39
C ARG A 303 -20.20 4.73 -14.48
N CYS A 304 -20.90 3.65 -14.15
CA CYS A 304 -22.09 3.69 -13.32
C CYS A 304 -21.82 3.08 -11.95
N THR A 305 -22.44 3.64 -10.92
CA THR A 305 -22.45 3.17 -9.55
C THR A 305 -23.89 2.97 -9.13
N ALA A 306 -24.19 1.81 -8.57
CA ALA A 306 -25.50 1.52 -7.99
C ALA A 306 -25.32 0.97 -6.57
N THR A 307 -26.31 1.25 -5.73
CA THR A 307 -26.35 0.78 -4.36
C THR A 307 -27.67 0.07 -4.12
N GLU A 308 -27.61 -1.14 -3.58
CA GLU A 308 -28.77 -1.96 -3.24
C GLU A 308 -28.70 -2.37 -1.77
N GLU A 309 -29.86 -2.50 -1.14
CA GLU A 309 -29.94 -3.08 0.19
C GLU A 309 -29.88 -4.62 0.08
N LEU A 310 -28.99 -5.23 0.88
CA LEU A 310 -28.88 -6.68 1.00
C LEU A 310 -29.71 -7.19 2.17
N THR A 311 -29.64 -6.50 3.30
CA THR A 311 -30.42 -6.75 4.52
C THR A 311 -30.80 -5.41 5.17
N ASP A 312 -31.50 -5.47 6.29
CA ASP A 312 -31.75 -4.31 7.16
C ASP A 312 -30.46 -3.64 7.66
N LYS A 313 -29.35 -4.39 7.74
CA LYS A 313 -28.05 -3.94 8.24
C LYS A 313 -26.97 -3.77 7.18
N LEU A 314 -27.12 -4.36 5.99
CA LEU A 314 -26.09 -4.38 4.94
C LEU A 314 -26.55 -3.75 3.63
N ALA A 315 -25.65 -3.00 3.01
CA ALA A 315 -25.77 -2.52 1.64
C ALA A 315 -24.65 -3.09 0.77
N ILE A 316 -24.94 -3.21 -0.52
CA ILE A 316 -23.96 -3.49 -1.57
C ILE A 316 -23.93 -2.30 -2.51
N SER A 317 -22.75 -1.73 -2.72
CA SER A 317 -22.51 -0.73 -3.75
C SER A 317 -21.57 -1.30 -4.78
N TYR A 318 -21.82 -1.09 -6.06
CA TYR A 318 -20.94 -1.62 -7.10
C TYR A 318 -20.84 -0.67 -8.29
N ASN A 319 -19.64 -0.64 -8.84
CA ASN A 319 -19.31 0.08 -10.05
C ASN A 319 -19.38 -0.88 -11.24
N PHE A 320 -19.87 -0.38 -12.37
CA PHE A 320 -19.92 -1.10 -13.62
C PHE A 320 -19.81 -0.16 -14.80
N ARG A 321 -19.56 -0.72 -15.98
CA ARG A 321 -19.46 0.01 -17.24
C ARG A 321 -20.74 -0.26 -18.03
N SER A 322 -21.25 0.75 -18.72
CA SER A 322 -22.43 0.59 -19.59
C SER A 322 -22.50 1.71 -20.62
N THR A 323 -23.35 1.56 -21.63
CA THR A 323 -23.87 2.68 -22.42
C THR A 323 -25.35 2.89 -22.10
N ALA A 324 -25.98 3.93 -22.64
CA ALA A 324 -27.41 4.15 -22.47
C ALA A 324 -28.24 3.03 -23.14
N GLU A 325 -27.78 2.54 -24.30
CA GLU A 325 -28.48 1.55 -25.13
C GLU A 325 -28.54 0.16 -24.50
N VAL A 326 -27.50 -0.24 -23.75
CA VAL A 326 -27.43 -1.55 -23.09
C VAL A 326 -27.69 -1.49 -21.59
N PHE A 327 -27.98 -0.31 -21.03
CA PHE A 327 -28.09 -0.12 -19.58
C PHE A 327 -29.12 -1.05 -18.93
N ILE A 328 -30.31 -1.17 -19.52
CA ILE A 328 -31.39 -1.98 -18.93
C ILE A 328 -30.97 -3.45 -18.77
N THR A 329 -30.42 -4.04 -19.83
CA THR A 329 -30.01 -5.46 -19.82
C THR A 329 -28.73 -5.66 -19.01
N GLN A 330 -27.74 -4.77 -19.17
CA GLN A 330 -26.44 -4.86 -18.51
C GLN A 330 -26.54 -4.70 -17.00
N SER A 331 -27.27 -3.69 -16.53
CA SER A 331 -27.37 -3.42 -15.09
C SER A 331 -28.09 -4.55 -14.34
N ALA A 332 -29.05 -5.24 -14.98
CA ALA A 332 -29.70 -6.41 -14.40
C ALA A 332 -28.70 -7.59 -14.24
N ALA A 333 -27.89 -7.87 -15.26
CA ALA A 333 -26.86 -8.90 -15.19
C ALA A 333 -25.80 -8.57 -14.13
N VAL A 334 -25.32 -7.32 -14.10
CA VAL A 334 -24.34 -6.84 -13.12
C VAL A 334 -24.89 -6.95 -11.69
N ALA A 335 -26.13 -6.51 -11.44
CA ALA A 335 -26.77 -6.60 -10.12
C ALA A 335 -26.86 -8.06 -9.64
N SER A 336 -27.27 -8.97 -10.54
CA SER A 336 -27.31 -10.40 -10.26
C SER A 336 -25.92 -10.96 -9.93
N ASN A 337 -24.90 -10.58 -10.69
CA ASN A 337 -23.52 -10.99 -10.44
C ASN A 337 -22.97 -10.43 -9.12
N ALA A 338 -23.25 -9.17 -8.79
CA ALA A 338 -22.85 -8.57 -7.52
C ALA A 338 -23.46 -9.31 -6.32
N ARG A 339 -24.74 -9.70 -6.40
CA ARG A 339 -25.39 -10.54 -5.39
C ARG A 339 -24.78 -11.94 -5.32
N ALA A 340 -24.45 -12.55 -6.46
CA ALA A 340 -23.82 -13.86 -6.52
C ALA A 340 -22.43 -13.84 -5.87
N ILE A 341 -21.63 -12.79 -6.08
CA ILE A 341 -20.33 -12.57 -5.43
C ILE A 341 -20.49 -12.46 -3.92
N PHE A 342 -21.46 -11.68 -3.43
CA PHE A 342 -21.69 -11.61 -1.98
C PHE A 342 -22.11 -12.97 -1.41
N ASN A 343 -22.99 -13.69 -2.11
CA ASN A 343 -23.46 -15.00 -1.66
C ASN A 343 -22.36 -16.07 -1.68
N SER A 344 -21.34 -15.97 -2.54
CA SER A 344 -20.21 -16.91 -2.53
C SER A 344 -19.30 -16.77 -1.31
N LEU A 345 -19.48 -15.71 -0.50
CA LEU A 345 -18.72 -15.47 0.73
C LEU A 345 -19.47 -15.94 1.98
N LYS A 346 -20.73 -16.37 1.84
CA LYS A 346 -21.49 -16.89 2.97
C LYS A 346 -21.06 -18.33 3.24
N PRO A 347 -20.94 -18.74 4.51
CA PRO A 347 -20.55 -20.10 4.90
C PRO A 347 -21.54 -21.17 4.45
#